data_AF-A0A2M8BCX2-F1
#
_entry.id   AF-A0A2M8BCX2-F1
#
_cell.length_a   1.000
_cell.length_b   1.000
_cell.length_c   1.000
_cell.angle_alpha   90.00
_cell.angle_beta   90.00
_cell.angle_gamma   90.00
#
_symmetry.space_group_name_H-M   'P 1'
#
loop_
_entity.id
_entity.type
_entity.pdbx_description
1 polymer ?
#
loop_
_entity_poly.entity_id
_entity_poly.type
_entity_poly.pdbx_seq_one_letter_code
_entity_poly.pdbx_strand_id
1 'polypeptide(L)'
;MQSMLKVTSGALTLSLVALMALACVPVDEQVETGPPEINYWEQRKGNCEAILTSPQAYQIPEVTDCMKIWETYRPVGDLSVDMRSMYAVGFSLAWYKAKDDYDRLVAEAALGRLCVPRHPMGEDGKIKEEVPQVLNCSVGSTAERAPQEGEAKAGTVTAPVDTVADTRGTVRVEAANEKRYKKAQSANKKGLKSASNKAYGKAVDSYEEALQIYPFYVTAKYNLVCALAAMGDDEGALQNLEELYTWDDSEVSAKLIKARSDEDLVALRDNQKFKQLTGYFRLTIANGAGDFGLEHIQRISTELTNRRYAIHSMQNDKKPRMHPYIFYKPGFESYAEEFKTILGAPKIELVKIDWDTLDDMIIMWGQQEASQLYGTDGQAAPLVQGTRAEEKGGGLDDMTKALKDTQGSVEGARDAGEGTTEVVPAE
;
A
#
# COMPACT_ATOMS: atom_id res chain seq x y z
N MET A 1 -71.50 -56.34 -58.68
CA MET A 1 -70.15 -56.88 -58.35
C MET A 1 -69.39 -55.77 -57.63
N GLN A 2 -69.49 -55.72 -56.30
CA GLN A 2 -68.39 -55.99 -55.34
C GLN A 2 -67.20 -55.03 -55.50
N SER A 3 -67.03 -54.05 -54.60
CA SER A 3 -66.11 -54.10 -53.43
C SER A 3 -64.87 -53.24 -53.74
N MET A 4 -64.14 -52.57 -52.84
CA MET A 4 -64.10 -52.35 -51.39
C MET A 4 -62.99 -51.28 -51.18
N LEU A 5 -63.18 -50.25 -50.34
CA LEU A 5 -62.78 -50.12 -48.93
C LEU A 5 -61.27 -50.06 -48.57
N LYS A 6 -61.00 -49.06 -47.72
CA LYS A 6 -60.03 -48.93 -46.59
C LYS A 6 -58.60 -48.46 -46.93
N VAL A 7 -58.12 -47.31 -46.41
CA VAL A 7 -58.03 -46.78 -45.02
C VAL A 7 -57.02 -47.53 -44.15
N THR A 8 -55.94 -46.83 -43.81
CA THR A 8 -55.17 -46.82 -42.54
C THR A 8 -54.31 -45.54 -42.58
N SER A 9 -53.89 -44.85 -41.52
CA SER A 9 -54.27 -44.66 -40.11
C SER A 9 -53.33 -43.55 -39.61
N GLY A 10 -53.83 -42.63 -38.78
CA GLY A 10 -53.00 -41.61 -38.12
C GLY A 10 -53.83 -40.58 -37.37
N ALA A 11 -54.23 -40.94 -36.14
CA ALA A 11 -55.00 -40.16 -35.16
C ALA A 11 -54.32 -38.82 -34.78
N LEU A 12 -55.05 -37.70 -34.63
CA LEU A 12 -55.73 -37.20 -33.41
C LEU A 12 -54.88 -37.35 -32.12
N THR A 13 -54.64 -36.27 -31.36
CA THR A 13 -55.61 -35.76 -30.39
C THR A 13 -55.55 -34.25 -30.09
N LEU A 14 -56.74 -33.67 -29.92
CA LEU A 14 -57.07 -32.40 -29.25
C LEU A 14 -56.72 -32.41 -27.76
N SER A 15 -56.41 -31.24 -27.16
CA SER A 15 -57.35 -30.53 -26.27
C SER A 15 -56.75 -29.37 -25.45
N LEU A 16 -57.64 -28.39 -25.21
CA LEU A 16 -57.79 -27.52 -24.03
C LEU A 16 -57.06 -26.15 -23.94
N VAL A 17 -57.83 -25.11 -24.31
CA VAL A 17 -58.20 -23.92 -23.51
C VAL A 17 -57.29 -23.50 -22.35
N ALA A 18 -56.73 -22.29 -22.46
CA ALA A 18 -56.60 -21.36 -21.34
C ALA A 18 -56.60 -19.90 -21.85
N LEU A 19 -57.65 -19.16 -21.48
CA LEU A 19 -57.67 -17.70 -21.47
C LEU A 19 -56.53 -17.22 -20.55
N MET A 20 -55.60 -16.41 -21.05
CA MET A 20 -54.76 -15.57 -20.19
C MET A 20 -55.01 -14.10 -20.51
N ALA A 21 -55.45 -13.41 -19.46
CA ALA A 21 -55.66 -11.98 -19.42
C ALA A 21 -54.39 -11.22 -19.82
N LEU A 22 -54.54 -10.18 -20.65
CA LEU A 22 -53.55 -9.12 -20.75
C LEU A 22 -53.52 -8.37 -19.41
N ALA A 23 -52.64 -8.79 -18.50
CA ALA A 23 -52.15 -7.94 -17.45
C ALA A 23 -51.10 -7.00 -18.06
N CYS A 24 -51.34 -5.69 -18.00
CA CYS A 24 -50.28 -4.70 -18.13
C CYS A 24 -49.21 -5.02 -17.07
N VAL A 25 -48.08 -5.56 -17.50
CA VAL A 25 -46.89 -5.67 -16.66
C VAL A 25 -46.32 -4.25 -16.56
N PRO A 26 -46.16 -3.66 -15.36
CA PRO A 26 -45.42 -2.43 -15.23
C PRO A 26 -43.99 -2.72 -15.70
N VAL A 27 -43.48 -1.88 -16.60
CA VAL A 27 -42.06 -1.91 -16.98
C VAL A 27 -41.28 -1.65 -15.71
N ASP A 28 -40.68 -2.72 -15.18
CA ASP A 28 -39.81 -2.67 -14.02
C ASP A 28 -38.66 -1.72 -14.37
N GLU A 29 -38.61 -0.60 -13.68
CA GLU A 29 -37.53 0.36 -13.76
C GLU A 29 -36.27 -0.39 -13.31
N GLN A 30 -35.47 -0.82 -14.27
CA GLN A 30 -34.15 -1.39 -14.03
C GLN A 30 -33.37 -0.33 -13.25
N VAL A 31 -33.35 -0.48 -11.93
CA VAL A 31 -32.38 0.17 -11.07
C VAL A 31 -31.04 -0.31 -11.60
N GLU A 32 -30.35 0.54 -12.37
CA GLU A 32 -28.95 0.33 -12.71
C GLU A 32 -28.20 0.27 -11.37
N THR A 33 -28.01 -0.95 -10.88
CA THR A 33 -27.04 -1.20 -9.84
C THR A 33 -25.71 -0.80 -10.45
N GLY A 34 -25.06 0.18 -9.82
CA GLY A 34 -23.69 0.54 -10.16
C GLY A 34 -22.81 -0.72 -10.16
N PRO A 35 -21.59 -0.64 -10.73
CA PRO A 35 -20.65 -1.76 -10.66
C PRO A 35 -20.60 -2.28 -9.21
N PRO A 36 -20.65 -3.61 -9.00
CA PRO A 36 -20.77 -4.18 -7.66
C PRO A 36 -19.67 -3.57 -6.78
N GLU A 37 -20.08 -3.01 -5.65
CA GLU A 37 -19.17 -2.39 -4.70
C GLU A 37 -18.11 -3.44 -4.32
N ILE A 38 -16.88 -3.23 -4.80
CA ILE A 38 -15.81 -4.21 -4.62
C ILE A 38 -15.47 -4.23 -3.14
N ASN A 39 -15.87 -5.30 -2.45
CA ASN A 39 -15.55 -5.51 -1.05
C ASN A 39 -14.09 -5.99 -0.93
N TYR A 40 -13.16 -5.03 -0.91
CA TYR A 40 -11.72 -5.28 -0.83
C TYR A 40 -11.31 -6.04 0.43
N TRP A 41 -12.09 -5.93 1.51
CA TRP A 41 -11.88 -6.75 2.72
C TRP A 41 -12.09 -8.23 2.42
N GLU A 42 -13.21 -8.61 1.81
CA GLU A 42 -13.48 -10.03 1.48
C GLU A 42 -12.42 -10.65 0.57
N GLN A 43 -11.83 -9.86 -0.33
CA GLN A 43 -10.78 -10.34 -1.23
C GLN A 43 -9.40 -10.46 -0.57
N ARG A 44 -9.11 -9.65 0.46
CA ARG A 44 -7.77 -9.54 1.05
C ARG A 44 -7.66 -10.03 2.49
N LYS A 45 -8.78 -10.29 3.16
CA LYS A 45 -8.78 -10.66 4.58
C LYS A 45 -8.06 -11.97 4.85
N GLY A 46 -8.08 -12.94 3.94
CA GLY A 46 -7.53 -14.28 4.22
C GLY A 46 -8.04 -14.80 5.58
N ASN A 47 -7.11 -15.14 6.47
CA ASN A 47 -7.43 -15.62 7.83
C ASN A 47 -7.60 -14.50 8.86
N CYS A 48 -7.50 -13.23 8.47
CA CYS A 48 -7.46 -12.10 9.40
C CYS A 48 -8.75 -11.88 10.18
N GLU A 49 -9.90 -12.27 9.65
CA GLU A 49 -11.15 -12.23 10.42
C GLU A 49 -11.09 -13.20 11.62
N ALA A 50 -10.60 -14.42 11.41
CA ALA A 50 -10.43 -15.39 12.49
C ALA A 50 -9.34 -14.98 13.50
N ILE A 51 -8.23 -14.41 13.01
CA ILE A 51 -7.13 -13.93 13.87
C ILE A 51 -7.60 -12.77 14.73
N LEU A 52 -8.26 -11.76 14.15
CA LEU A 52 -8.64 -10.56 14.89
C LEU A 52 -9.86 -10.75 15.80
N THR A 53 -10.69 -11.77 15.55
CA THR A 53 -11.80 -12.15 16.46
C THR A 53 -11.37 -13.14 17.56
N SER A 54 -10.15 -13.69 17.48
CA SER A 54 -9.56 -14.55 18.53
C SER A 54 -8.06 -14.27 18.72
N PRO A 55 -7.66 -13.01 18.95
CA PRO A 55 -6.27 -12.56 18.81
C PRO A 55 -5.33 -13.15 19.86
N GLN A 56 -5.84 -13.59 21.00
CA GLN A 56 -5.02 -14.22 22.04
C GLN A 56 -4.52 -15.62 21.65
N ALA A 57 -5.06 -16.24 20.60
CA ALA A 57 -4.65 -17.55 20.12
C ALA A 57 -3.48 -17.50 19.11
N TYR A 58 -3.06 -16.32 18.67
CA TYR A 58 -2.09 -16.12 17.60
C TYR A 58 -0.88 -15.30 18.05
N GLN A 59 0.20 -15.33 17.27
CA GLN A 59 1.39 -14.54 17.57
C GLN A 59 1.16 -13.06 17.27
N ILE A 60 1.85 -12.19 18.00
CA ILE A 60 1.69 -10.73 17.84
C ILE A 60 1.94 -10.25 16.41
N PRO A 61 2.97 -10.72 15.66
CA PRO A 61 3.15 -10.32 14.26
C PRO A 61 1.92 -10.62 13.38
N GLU A 62 1.29 -11.78 13.56
CA GLU A 62 0.09 -12.17 12.81
C GLU A 62 -1.09 -11.24 13.13
N VAL A 63 -1.27 -10.90 14.41
CA VAL A 63 -2.31 -9.97 14.87
C VAL A 63 -2.05 -8.56 14.31
N THR A 64 -0.80 -8.08 14.32
CA THR A 64 -0.44 -6.75 13.80
C THR A 64 -0.56 -6.66 12.28
N ASP A 65 -0.20 -7.72 11.54
CA ASP A 65 -0.33 -7.75 10.08
C ASP A 65 -1.81 -7.76 9.66
N CYS A 66 -2.61 -8.58 10.34
CA CYS A 66 -4.05 -8.60 10.09
C CYS A 66 -4.74 -7.31 10.50
N MET A 67 -4.30 -6.65 11.57
CA MET A 67 -4.78 -5.33 11.96
C MET A 67 -4.49 -4.28 10.88
N LYS A 68 -3.31 -4.30 10.24
CA LYS A 68 -2.98 -3.38 9.14
C LYS A 68 -3.87 -3.62 7.91
N ILE A 69 -4.13 -4.88 7.57
CA ILE A 69 -5.06 -5.25 6.47
C ILE A 69 -6.47 -4.79 6.81
N TRP A 70 -6.92 -5.01 8.05
CA TRP A 70 -8.22 -4.58 8.52
C TRP A 70 -8.37 -3.06 8.48
N GLU A 71 -7.34 -2.33 8.94
CA GLU A 71 -7.34 -0.87 8.93
C GLU A 71 -7.42 -0.30 7.51
N THR A 72 -6.80 -0.99 6.56
CA THR A 72 -6.75 -0.57 5.16
C THR A 72 -8.05 -0.87 4.41
N TYR A 73 -8.68 -2.02 4.65
CA TYR A 73 -9.73 -2.54 3.77
C TYR A 73 -11.09 -2.79 4.44
N ARG A 74 -11.16 -2.96 5.79
CA ARG A 74 -12.44 -3.27 6.45
C ARG A 74 -13.30 -2.00 6.55
N PRO A 75 -14.46 -1.94 5.87
CA PRO A 75 -15.46 -0.92 6.16
C PRO A 75 -16.01 -1.15 7.57
N VAL A 76 -16.24 -0.07 8.31
CA VAL A 76 -16.70 -0.14 9.72
C VAL A 76 -18.21 0.10 9.82
N GLY A 77 -18.83 0.65 8.77
CA GLY A 77 -20.24 1.03 8.75
C GLY A 77 -21.24 -0.12 8.92
N ASP A 78 -20.85 -1.35 8.56
CA ASP A 78 -21.64 -2.58 8.66
C ASP A 78 -21.44 -3.34 9.98
N LEU A 79 -20.51 -2.92 10.85
CA LEU A 79 -20.17 -3.62 12.09
C LEU A 79 -21.08 -3.23 13.25
N SER A 80 -21.67 -4.24 13.91
CA SER A 80 -22.40 -4.08 15.19
C SER A 80 -21.45 -3.63 16.32
N VAL A 81 -22.03 -3.12 17.41
CA VAL A 81 -21.26 -2.73 18.61
C VAL A 81 -20.44 -3.91 19.15
N ASP A 82 -21.03 -5.10 19.18
CA ASP A 82 -20.34 -6.32 19.62
C ASP A 82 -19.16 -6.67 18.70
N MET A 83 -19.36 -6.63 17.39
CA MET A 83 -18.27 -6.90 16.43
C MET A 83 -17.15 -5.87 16.53
N ARG A 84 -17.49 -4.59 16.76
CA ARG A 84 -16.49 -3.53 17.00
C ARG A 84 -15.71 -3.78 18.28
N SER A 85 -16.39 -4.17 19.36
CA SER A 85 -15.73 -4.56 20.62
C SER A 85 -14.78 -5.74 20.42
N MET A 86 -15.21 -6.77 19.68
CA MET A 86 -14.39 -7.94 19.38
C MET A 86 -13.11 -7.57 18.62
N TYR A 87 -13.20 -6.75 17.55
CA TYR A 87 -12.01 -6.29 16.83
C TYR A 87 -11.09 -5.42 17.70
N ALA A 88 -11.67 -4.60 18.58
CA ALA A 88 -10.91 -3.77 19.52
C ALA A 88 -10.06 -4.61 20.50
N VAL A 89 -10.43 -5.87 20.77
CA VAL A 89 -9.60 -6.79 21.57
C VAL A 89 -8.26 -7.04 20.87
N GLY A 90 -8.27 -7.29 19.56
CA GLY A 90 -7.07 -7.54 18.77
C GLY A 90 -6.18 -6.32 18.69
N PHE A 91 -6.76 -5.14 18.49
CA PHE A 91 -6.01 -3.89 18.40
C PHE A 91 -5.45 -3.47 19.76
N SER A 92 -6.19 -3.71 20.84
CA SER A 92 -5.67 -3.51 22.20
C SER A 92 -4.49 -4.44 22.48
N LEU A 93 -4.58 -5.71 22.08
CA LEU A 93 -3.48 -6.67 22.21
C LEU A 93 -2.23 -6.23 21.41
N ALA A 94 -2.43 -5.79 20.16
CA ALA A 94 -1.37 -5.24 19.33
C ALA A 94 -0.73 -4.01 19.99
N TRP A 95 -1.54 -3.06 20.50
CA TRP A 95 -1.04 -1.87 21.17
C TRP A 95 -0.15 -2.21 22.38
N TYR A 96 -0.57 -3.16 23.24
CA TYR A 96 0.20 -3.52 24.43
C TYR A 96 1.45 -4.36 24.13
N LYS A 97 1.40 -5.25 23.13
CA LYS A 97 2.42 -6.28 22.94
C LYS A 97 3.25 -6.13 21.67
N ALA A 98 2.91 -5.22 20.77
CA ALA A 98 3.75 -4.93 19.61
C ALA A 98 5.10 -4.37 20.05
N LYS A 99 6.13 -4.80 19.30
CA LYS A 99 7.52 -4.38 19.51
C LYS A 99 7.82 -3.03 18.86
N ASP A 100 7.13 -2.72 17.76
CA ASP A 100 7.30 -1.48 16.99
C ASP A 100 6.25 -0.44 17.41
N ASP A 101 6.67 0.81 17.57
CA ASP A 101 5.79 1.94 17.86
C ASP A 101 4.83 2.23 16.68
N TYR A 102 5.22 1.90 15.44
CA TYR A 102 4.33 2.00 14.28
C TYR A 102 3.09 1.11 14.44
N ASP A 103 3.27 -0.13 14.88
CA ASP A 103 2.15 -1.06 15.09
C ASP A 103 1.21 -0.57 16.19
N ARG A 104 1.75 0.11 17.22
CA ARG A 104 0.95 0.74 18.28
C ARG A 104 0.13 1.92 17.75
N LEU A 105 0.71 2.74 16.87
CA LEU A 105 0.01 3.85 16.23
C LEU A 105 -1.11 3.36 15.30
N VAL A 106 -0.86 2.29 14.53
CA VAL A 106 -1.90 1.66 13.69
C VAL A 106 -3.01 1.08 14.55
N ALA A 107 -2.67 0.44 15.68
CA ALA A 107 -3.66 -0.04 16.63
C ALA A 107 -4.53 1.09 17.21
N GLU A 108 -3.92 2.23 17.53
CA GLU A 108 -4.62 3.41 18.05
C GLU A 108 -5.55 4.02 16.99
N ALA A 109 -5.11 4.13 15.74
CA ALA A 109 -5.95 4.56 14.62
C ALA A 109 -7.14 3.61 14.38
N ALA A 110 -6.90 2.30 14.43
CA ALA A 110 -7.94 1.29 14.23
C ALA A 110 -8.99 1.29 15.35
N LEU A 111 -8.56 1.45 16.62
CA LEU A 111 -9.44 1.67 17.77
C LEU A 111 -10.27 2.97 17.61
N GLY A 112 -9.63 4.04 17.13
CA GLY A 112 -10.29 5.30 16.81
C GLY A 112 -11.38 5.15 15.75
N ARG A 113 -11.11 4.42 14.65
CA ARG A 113 -12.11 4.14 13.60
C ARG A 113 -13.26 3.26 14.09
N LEU A 114 -13.00 2.33 15.01
CA LEU A 114 -14.04 1.53 15.66
C LEU A 114 -14.92 2.36 16.60
N CYS A 115 -14.42 3.49 17.08
CA CYS A 115 -14.97 4.28 18.19
C CYS A 115 -15.11 3.48 19.49
N VAL A 116 -14.16 2.56 19.72
CA VAL A 116 -14.09 1.73 20.92
C VAL A 116 -12.78 2.07 21.63
N PRO A 117 -12.80 2.42 22.92
CA PRO A 117 -11.57 2.66 23.66
C PRO A 117 -10.74 1.37 23.74
N ARG A 118 -9.44 1.53 23.99
CA ARG A 118 -8.56 0.39 24.25
C ARG A 118 -9.07 -0.39 25.47
N HIS A 119 -9.25 -1.69 25.28
CA HIS A 119 -9.61 -2.62 26.36
C HIS A 119 -8.42 -2.81 27.30
N PRO A 120 -8.63 -2.90 28.63
CA PRO A 120 -7.54 -3.05 29.58
C PRO A 120 -6.90 -4.44 29.51
N MET A 121 -5.60 -4.51 29.79
CA MET A 121 -4.89 -5.78 29.94
C MET A 121 -5.02 -6.29 31.38
N GLY A 122 -5.52 -7.52 31.53
CA GLY A 122 -5.61 -8.22 32.80
C GLY A 122 -4.25 -8.68 33.32
N GLU A 123 -4.23 -9.07 34.60
CA GLU A 123 -3.04 -9.59 35.29
C GLU A 123 -2.51 -10.91 34.71
N ASP A 124 -3.37 -11.67 34.01
CA ASP A 124 -3.03 -12.88 33.27
C ASP A 124 -2.40 -12.60 31.89
N GLY A 125 -2.16 -11.32 31.57
CA GLY A 125 -1.60 -10.88 30.30
C GLY A 125 -2.57 -11.00 29.12
N LYS A 126 -3.87 -11.20 29.37
CA LYS A 126 -4.94 -11.21 28.36
C LYS A 126 -5.70 -9.90 28.36
N ILE A 127 -6.23 -9.52 27.21
CA ILE A 127 -7.12 -8.36 27.09
C ILE A 127 -8.49 -8.73 27.68
N LYS A 128 -8.98 -7.92 28.62
CA LYS A 128 -10.33 -8.04 29.18
C LYS A 128 -11.28 -7.23 28.30
N GLU A 129 -12.12 -7.94 27.55
CA GLU A 129 -13.12 -7.28 26.70
C GLU A 129 -14.20 -6.62 27.55
N GLU A 130 -14.36 -5.32 27.38
CA GLU A 130 -15.41 -4.52 28.02
C GLU A 130 -16.30 -3.91 26.94
N VAL A 131 -17.40 -4.58 26.57
CA VAL A 131 -18.29 -4.10 25.50
C VAL A 131 -18.88 -2.74 25.91
N PRO A 132 -18.56 -1.64 25.19
CA PRO A 132 -19.06 -0.34 25.55
C PRO A 132 -20.56 -0.23 25.24
N GLN A 133 -21.35 0.30 26.18
CA GLN A 133 -22.78 0.53 25.97
C GLN A 133 -23.07 1.61 24.91
N VAL A 134 -22.11 2.50 24.66
CA VAL A 134 -22.19 3.60 23.67
C VAL A 134 -20.81 3.77 23.01
N LEU A 135 -20.77 3.92 21.68
CA LEU A 135 -19.53 4.19 20.93
C LEU A 135 -19.01 5.61 21.19
N ASN A 136 -17.71 5.77 21.46
CA ASN A 136 -17.10 7.08 21.75
C ASN A 136 -16.33 7.59 20.52
N CYS A 137 -17.06 8.14 19.56
CA CYS A 137 -16.47 8.78 18.39
C CYS A 137 -16.13 10.25 18.69
N SER A 138 -15.09 10.52 19.48
CA SER A 138 -14.54 11.87 19.65
C SER A 138 -13.12 11.97 19.08
N VAL A 139 -12.87 13.03 18.31
CA VAL A 139 -11.60 13.29 17.63
C VAL A 139 -10.61 13.92 18.63
N GLY A 140 -9.54 13.20 18.94
CA GLY A 140 -8.29 13.71 19.51
C GLY A 140 -8.26 13.91 21.04
N SER A 141 -7.38 13.18 21.72
CA SER A 141 -6.71 13.70 22.91
C SER A 141 -5.19 13.56 22.75
N THR A 142 -4.53 14.68 22.97
CA THR A 142 -3.09 14.90 22.90
C THR A 142 -2.38 14.16 24.03
N ALA A 143 -1.44 13.27 23.69
CA ALA A 143 -0.42 12.83 24.63
C ALA A 143 0.71 13.87 24.69
N GLU A 144 0.95 14.43 25.87
CA GLU A 144 2.00 15.40 26.17
C GLU A 144 3.40 14.86 25.82
N ARG A 145 4.17 15.64 25.05
CA ARG A 145 5.60 15.40 24.82
C ARG A 145 6.40 16.52 25.50
N ALA A 146 7.26 16.14 26.44
CA ALA A 146 8.17 17.04 27.14
C ALA A 146 9.20 17.68 26.19
N PRO A 147 9.70 18.90 26.48
CA PRO A 147 10.60 19.64 25.61
C PRO A 147 12.05 19.14 25.75
N GLN A 148 12.77 19.04 24.63
CA GLN A 148 14.23 19.02 24.64
C GLN A 148 14.76 20.20 23.82
N GLU A 149 15.49 21.06 24.53
CA GLU A 149 16.30 22.16 24.01
C GLU A 149 17.55 21.62 23.31
N GLY A 150 18.02 22.32 22.28
CA GLY A 150 19.29 22.01 21.63
C GLY A 150 19.43 22.68 20.27
N GLU A 151 19.58 24.00 20.25
CA GLU A 151 19.96 24.76 19.05
C GLU A 151 21.36 24.35 18.54
N ALA A 152 21.49 24.18 17.23
CA ALA A 152 22.76 24.38 16.53
C ALA A 152 22.49 25.14 15.22
N LYS A 153 23.10 26.32 15.10
CA LYS A 153 22.97 27.23 13.96
C LYS A 153 24.08 27.03 12.91
N ALA A 154 23.62 27.12 11.66
CA ALA A 154 24.19 27.82 10.50
C ALA A 154 25.33 27.20 9.68
N GLY A 155 25.05 27.05 8.38
CA GLY A 155 26.00 27.03 7.27
C GLY A 155 25.27 27.21 5.94
N THR A 156 25.49 28.33 5.26
CA THR A 156 24.71 28.88 4.14
C THR A 156 25.12 28.41 2.72
N VAL A 157 24.19 28.61 1.79
CA VAL A 157 24.29 28.85 0.31
C VAL A 157 24.09 27.65 -0.63
N THR A 158 22.96 27.63 -1.38
CA THR A 158 22.88 27.88 -2.84
C THR A 158 21.42 27.91 -3.33
N ALA A 159 21.08 28.98 -4.07
CA ALA A 159 19.97 29.22 -5.03
C ALA A 159 18.50 28.97 -4.60
N PRO A 160 17.55 29.85 -4.97
CA PRO A 160 16.13 29.60 -4.77
C PRO A 160 15.72 28.51 -5.76
N VAL A 161 15.68 27.27 -5.29
CA VAL A 161 14.74 26.31 -5.85
C VAL A 161 13.38 26.96 -5.63
N ASP A 162 12.56 27.07 -6.66
CA ASP A 162 11.13 27.34 -6.51
C ASP A 162 10.54 26.17 -5.72
N THR A 163 10.80 26.16 -4.43
CA THR A 163 10.11 25.35 -3.46
C THR A 163 8.73 25.96 -3.43
N VAL A 164 7.69 25.19 -3.78
CA VAL A 164 6.34 25.50 -3.33
C VAL A 164 6.50 25.84 -1.85
N ALA A 165 6.33 27.12 -1.49
CA ALA A 165 6.36 27.54 -0.10
C ALA A 165 5.40 26.62 0.65
N ASP A 166 5.68 26.23 1.89
CA ASP A 166 4.81 25.32 2.65
C ASP A 166 3.44 25.98 2.91
N THR A 167 2.58 25.94 1.89
CA THR A 167 1.26 26.56 1.82
C THR A 167 0.17 25.51 1.99
N ARG A 168 0.54 24.27 2.31
CA ARG A 168 -0.38 23.15 2.44
C ARG A 168 -1.42 23.45 3.49
N GLY A 169 -2.70 23.34 3.12
CA GLY A 169 -3.80 23.55 4.06
C GLY A 169 -3.87 24.96 4.67
N THR A 170 -3.28 25.97 4.03
CA THR A 170 -3.34 27.36 4.55
C THR A 170 -4.70 28.04 4.33
N VAL A 171 -5.49 27.56 3.36
CA VAL A 171 -6.80 28.09 3.03
C VAL A 171 -7.87 27.24 3.72
N ARG A 172 -8.55 27.84 4.70
CA ARG A 172 -9.69 27.20 5.38
C ARG A 172 -10.84 26.98 4.42
N VAL A 173 -11.34 25.75 4.39
CA VAL A 173 -12.53 25.37 3.64
C VAL A 173 -13.78 25.67 4.47
N GLU A 174 -14.71 26.43 3.89
CA GLU A 174 -15.99 26.72 4.55
C GLU A 174 -16.92 25.50 4.54
N ALA A 175 -17.66 25.30 5.64
CA ALA A 175 -18.63 24.21 5.74
C ALA A 175 -19.71 24.33 4.65
N ALA A 176 -19.91 23.24 3.91
CA ALA A 176 -20.84 23.21 2.80
C ALA A 176 -22.30 23.40 3.25
N ASN A 177 -23.02 24.33 2.61
CA ASN A 177 -24.47 24.31 2.67
C ASN A 177 -24.97 23.13 1.81
N GLU A 178 -25.70 22.20 2.43
CA GLU A 178 -26.22 20.98 1.80
C GLU A 178 -26.93 21.21 0.44
N LYS A 179 -27.69 22.32 0.32
CA LYS A 179 -28.38 22.67 -0.93
C LYS A 179 -27.38 23.08 -2.02
N ARG A 180 -26.36 23.87 -1.67
CA ARG A 180 -25.30 24.26 -2.61
C ARG A 180 -24.46 23.05 -2.99
N TYR A 181 -24.11 22.20 -2.02
CA TYR A 181 -23.36 20.97 -2.26
C TYR A 181 -24.07 20.04 -3.25
N LYS A 182 -25.36 19.75 -3.04
CA LYS A 182 -26.16 18.93 -3.97
C LYS A 182 -26.21 19.52 -5.39
N LYS A 183 -26.33 20.84 -5.51
CA LYS A 183 -26.35 21.52 -6.81
C LYS A 183 -24.98 21.45 -7.50
N ALA A 184 -23.89 21.68 -6.77
CA ALA A 184 -22.52 21.54 -7.27
C ALA A 184 -22.21 20.08 -7.68
N GLN A 185 -22.69 19.09 -6.90
CA GLN A 185 -22.57 17.67 -7.24
C GLN A 185 -23.26 17.36 -8.57
N SER A 186 -24.43 17.94 -8.84
CA SER A 186 -25.12 17.78 -10.12
C SER A 186 -24.30 18.34 -11.29
N ALA A 187 -23.73 19.54 -11.15
CA ALA A 187 -22.85 20.12 -12.16
C ALA A 187 -21.59 19.26 -12.39
N ASN A 188 -20.93 18.81 -11.32
CA ASN A 188 -19.79 17.89 -11.41
C ASN A 188 -20.13 16.57 -12.12
N LYS A 189 -21.31 15.99 -11.89
CA LYS A 189 -21.78 14.79 -12.61
C LYS A 189 -21.94 15.04 -14.11
N LYS A 190 -22.42 16.24 -14.51
CA LYS A 190 -22.45 16.64 -15.94
C LYS A 190 -21.05 16.75 -16.53
N GLY A 191 -20.10 17.28 -15.75
CA GLY A 191 -18.70 17.37 -16.12
C GLY A 191 -18.10 15.99 -16.37
N LEU A 192 -18.30 15.05 -15.44
CA LEU A 192 -17.87 13.65 -15.60
C LEU A 192 -18.46 12.98 -16.84
N LYS A 193 -19.74 13.19 -17.13
CA LYS A 193 -20.38 12.69 -18.35
C LYS A 193 -19.78 13.31 -19.62
N SER A 194 -19.35 14.58 -19.56
CA SER A 194 -18.70 15.23 -20.70
C SER A 194 -17.28 14.71 -20.89
N ALA A 195 -16.52 14.55 -19.80
CA ALA A 195 -15.16 14.00 -19.80
C ALA A 195 -15.14 12.54 -20.29
N SER A 196 -16.12 11.71 -19.90
CA SER A 196 -16.23 10.33 -20.39
C SER A 196 -16.48 10.26 -21.90
N ASN A 197 -17.09 11.31 -22.48
CA ASN A 197 -17.27 11.47 -23.92
C ASN A 197 -16.10 12.20 -24.59
N LYS A 198 -14.98 12.40 -23.87
CA LYS A 198 -13.80 13.17 -24.31
C LYS A 198 -14.12 14.62 -24.74
N ALA A 199 -15.27 15.14 -24.31
CA ALA A 199 -15.67 16.52 -24.54
C ALA A 199 -15.12 17.40 -23.40
N TYR A 200 -13.80 17.46 -23.28
CA TYR A 200 -13.11 18.05 -22.13
C TYR A 200 -13.44 19.53 -21.91
N GLY A 201 -13.60 20.34 -22.97
CA GLY A 201 -14.01 21.74 -22.81
C GLY A 201 -15.37 21.88 -22.11
N LYS A 202 -16.36 21.06 -22.48
CA LYS A 202 -17.66 21.04 -21.78
C LYS A 202 -17.56 20.49 -20.36
N ALA A 203 -16.59 19.62 -20.11
CA ALA A 203 -16.31 19.12 -18.77
C ALA A 203 -15.77 20.23 -17.88
N VAL A 204 -14.79 21.00 -18.37
CA VAL A 204 -14.25 22.20 -17.73
C VAL A 204 -15.37 23.16 -17.37
N ASP A 205 -16.23 23.55 -18.33
CA ASP A 205 -17.37 24.45 -18.09
C ASP A 205 -18.26 23.95 -16.93
N SER A 206 -18.51 22.64 -16.88
CA SER A 206 -19.37 22.03 -15.85
C SER A 206 -18.69 21.94 -14.48
N TYR A 207 -17.38 21.73 -14.44
CA TYR A 207 -16.61 21.73 -13.19
C TYR A 207 -16.46 23.15 -12.63
N GLU A 208 -16.25 24.14 -13.49
CA GLU A 208 -16.27 25.55 -13.12
C GLU A 208 -17.65 25.98 -12.61
N GLU A 209 -18.75 25.54 -13.26
CA GLU A 209 -20.11 25.75 -12.72
C GLU A 209 -20.24 25.16 -11.31
N ALA A 210 -19.72 23.94 -11.09
CA ALA A 210 -19.74 23.31 -9.77
C ALA A 210 -18.98 24.13 -8.72
N LEU A 211 -17.81 24.67 -9.08
CA LEU A 211 -16.99 25.52 -8.21
C LEU A 211 -17.59 26.91 -7.98
N GLN A 212 -18.29 27.49 -8.94
CA GLN A 212 -19.06 28.73 -8.73
C GLN A 212 -20.20 28.53 -7.72
N ILE A 213 -20.80 27.34 -7.68
CA ILE A 213 -21.87 26.99 -6.73
C ILE A 213 -21.29 26.66 -5.35
N TYR A 214 -20.20 25.90 -5.31
CA TYR A 214 -19.50 25.51 -4.09
C TYR A 214 -17.97 25.61 -4.31
N PRO A 215 -17.35 26.74 -3.91
CA PRO A 215 -15.94 27.05 -4.23
C PRO A 215 -14.94 26.00 -3.77
N PHE A 216 -15.16 25.39 -2.60
CA PHE A 216 -14.26 24.40 -2.03
C PHE A 216 -14.69 22.95 -2.32
N TYR A 217 -15.30 22.71 -3.47
CA TYR A 217 -15.66 21.34 -3.86
C TYR A 217 -14.43 20.56 -4.35
N VAL A 218 -13.72 19.90 -3.43
CA VAL A 218 -12.47 19.16 -3.69
C VAL A 218 -12.56 18.24 -4.91
N THR A 219 -13.61 17.43 -5.00
CA THR A 219 -13.80 16.53 -6.15
C THR A 219 -13.94 17.27 -7.49
N ALA A 220 -14.69 18.37 -7.55
CA ALA A 220 -14.84 19.13 -8.80
C ALA A 220 -13.55 19.86 -9.18
N LYS A 221 -12.83 20.41 -8.20
CA LYS A 221 -11.53 21.06 -8.42
C LYS A 221 -10.50 20.08 -8.98
N TYR A 222 -10.43 18.87 -8.41
CA TYR A 222 -9.55 17.83 -8.93
C TYR A 222 -9.95 17.38 -10.35
N ASN A 223 -11.25 17.19 -10.61
CA ASN A 223 -11.70 16.81 -11.95
C ASN A 223 -11.42 17.89 -13.00
N LEU A 224 -11.46 19.18 -12.61
CA LEU A 224 -11.03 20.29 -13.45
C LEU A 224 -9.54 20.16 -13.82
N VAL A 225 -8.66 19.86 -12.86
CA VAL A 225 -7.23 19.59 -13.12
C VAL A 225 -7.06 18.49 -14.18
N CYS A 226 -7.76 17.36 -14.04
CA CYS A 226 -7.72 16.26 -15.00
C CYS A 226 -8.20 16.68 -16.39
N ALA A 227 -9.31 17.42 -16.49
CA ALA A 227 -9.86 17.86 -17.77
C ALA A 227 -8.96 18.87 -18.48
N LEU A 228 -8.33 19.79 -17.75
CA LEU A 228 -7.36 20.74 -18.30
C LEU A 228 -6.11 20.02 -18.83
N ALA A 229 -5.56 19.09 -18.07
CA ALA A 229 -4.43 18.26 -18.49
C ALA A 229 -4.77 17.43 -19.75
N ALA A 230 -5.96 16.83 -19.80
CA ALA A 230 -6.44 16.09 -20.98
C ALA A 230 -6.63 16.97 -22.22
N MET A 231 -6.81 18.28 -22.06
CA MET A 231 -6.83 19.27 -23.15
C MET A 231 -5.43 19.76 -23.56
N GLY A 232 -4.39 19.38 -22.82
CA GLY A 232 -3.03 19.90 -23.00
C GLY A 232 -2.80 21.28 -22.38
N ASP A 233 -3.71 21.75 -21.52
CA ASP A 233 -3.52 22.96 -20.72
C ASP A 233 -2.80 22.62 -19.41
N ASP A 234 -1.50 22.31 -19.53
CA ASP A 234 -0.67 21.89 -18.41
C ASP A 234 -0.49 23.01 -17.37
N GLU A 235 -0.37 24.26 -17.82
CA GLU A 235 -0.24 25.42 -16.92
C GLU A 235 -1.51 25.63 -16.10
N GLY A 236 -2.68 25.60 -16.75
CA GLY A 236 -3.97 25.70 -16.07
C GLY A 236 -4.21 24.54 -15.10
N ALA A 237 -3.83 23.31 -15.48
CA ALA A 237 -3.93 22.15 -14.61
C ALA A 237 -3.05 22.31 -13.35
N LEU A 238 -1.79 22.71 -13.50
CA LEU A 238 -0.87 22.92 -12.39
C LEU A 238 -1.29 24.07 -11.47
N GLN A 239 -1.83 25.15 -12.03
CA GLN A 239 -2.37 26.26 -11.23
C GLN A 239 -3.54 25.79 -10.36
N ASN A 240 -4.47 25.03 -10.93
CA ASN A 240 -5.61 24.51 -10.18
C ASN A 240 -5.20 23.45 -9.14
N LEU A 241 -4.17 22.65 -9.42
CA LEU A 241 -3.62 21.67 -8.49
C LEU A 241 -2.90 22.34 -7.31
N GLU A 242 -2.17 23.43 -7.57
CA GLU A 242 -1.55 24.25 -6.53
C GLU A 242 -2.60 24.89 -5.64
N GLU A 243 -3.66 25.47 -6.22
CA GLU A 243 -4.76 26.02 -5.42
C GLU A 243 -5.39 24.94 -4.54
N LEU A 244 -5.67 23.75 -5.11
CA LEU A 244 -6.20 22.61 -4.36
C LEU A 244 -5.28 22.19 -3.20
N TYR A 245 -3.96 22.21 -3.39
CA TYR A 245 -2.96 21.88 -2.36
C TYR A 245 -3.05 22.82 -1.14
N THR A 246 -3.49 24.06 -1.33
CA THR A 246 -3.65 25.02 -0.23
C THR A 246 -4.88 24.76 0.63
N TRP A 247 -5.84 23.94 0.21
CA TRP A 247 -7.12 23.76 0.92
C TRP A 247 -6.98 22.85 2.14
N ASP A 248 -7.46 23.32 3.29
CA ASP A 248 -7.54 22.57 4.55
C ASP A 248 -8.76 21.64 4.55
N ASP A 249 -8.68 20.59 3.74
CA ASP A 249 -9.70 19.53 3.67
C ASP A 249 -9.05 18.15 3.58
N SER A 250 -9.51 17.23 4.42
CA SER A 250 -8.97 15.86 4.48
C SER A 250 -9.04 15.10 3.14
N GLU A 251 -10.01 15.41 2.28
CA GLU A 251 -10.17 14.82 0.95
C GLU A 251 -9.03 15.23 0.00
N VAL A 252 -8.44 16.41 0.18
CA VAL A 252 -7.36 16.94 -0.68
C VAL A 252 -6.18 15.96 -0.72
N SER A 253 -5.76 15.45 0.43
CA SER A 253 -4.62 14.52 0.51
C SER A 253 -4.88 13.24 -0.30
N ALA A 254 -6.12 12.74 -0.31
CA ALA A 254 -6.49 11.57 -1.12
C ALA A 254 -6.42 11.88 -2.62
N LYS A 255 -6.85 13.08 -3.04
CA LYS A 255 -6.74 13.53 -4.44
C LYS A 255 -5.30 13.72 -4.90
N LEU A 256 -4.45 14.33 -4.08
CA LEU A 256 -3.02 14.50 -4.39
C LEU A 256 -2.29 13.16 -4.52
N ILE A 257 -2.63 12.17 -3.68
CA ILE A 257 -2.11 10.80 -3.82
C ILE A 257 -2.63 10.15 -5.12
N LYS A 258 -3.93 10.29 -5.42
CA LYS A 258 -4.53 9.79 -6.66
C LYS A 258 -3.82 10.36 -7.90
N ALA A 259 -3.43 11.63 -7.86
CA ALA A 259 -2.76 12.30 -8.98
C ALA A 259 -1.50 11.57 -9.47
N ARG A 260 -0.77 10.92 -8.54
CA ARG A 260 0.47 10.17 -8.82
C ARG A 260 0.27 9.04 -9.82
N SER A 261 -0.92 8.42 -9.84
CA SER A 261 -1.24 7.28 -10.68
C SER A 261 -2.34 7.56 -11.70
N ASP A 262 -2.97 8.74 -11.67
CA ASP A 262 -4.02 9.14 -12.62
C ASP A 262 -3.48 9.24 -14.06
N GLU A 263 -4.18 8.64 -15.01
CA GLU A 263 -3.75 8.58 -16.42
C GLU A 263 -3.88 9.95 -17.10
N ASP A 264 -4.90 10.73 -16.69
CA ASP A 264 -5.13 12.08 -17.23
C ASP A 264 -3.98 13.04 -16.91
N LEU A 265 -3.15 12.73 -15.91
CA LEU A 265 -2.07 13.59 -15.41
C LEU A 265 -0.67 13.10 -15.81
N VAL A 266 -0.58 12.12 -16.71
CA VAL A 266 0.72 11.57 -17.16
C VAL A 266 1.63 12.66 -17.73
N ALA A 267 1.09 13.61 -18.49
CA ALA A 267 1.84 14.73 -19.08
C ALA A 267 2.51 15.62 -18.02
N LEU A 268 1.89 15.74 -16.83
CA LEU A 268 2.38 16.60 -15.75
C LEU A 268 3.46 15.94 -14.88
N ARG A 269 3.64 14.62 -14.96
CA ARG A 269 4.50 13.85 -14.04
C ARG A 269 5.97 14.27 -14.05
N ASP A 270 6.45 14.83 -15.16
CA ASP A 270 7.81 15.34 -15.27
C ASP A 270 7.97 16.78 -14.80
N ASN A 271 6.87 17.50 -14.58
CA ASN A 271 6.91 18.87 -14.08
C ASN A 271 7.33 18.89 -12.60
N GLN A 272 8.34 19.69 -12.26
CA GLN A 272 8.87 19.79 -10.90
C GLN A 272 7.81 20.21 -9.87
N LYS A 273 6.93 21.14 -10.24
CA LYS A 273 5.85 21.62 -9.38
C LYS A 273 4.84 20.51 -9.11
N PHE A 274 4.48 19.72 -10.12
CA PHE A 274 3.62 18.55 -9.95
C PHE A 274 4.20 17.57 -8.93
N LYS A 275 5.51 17.27 -9.05
CA LYS A 275 6.21 16.37 -8.13
C LYS A 275 6.15 16.88 -6.68
N GLN A 276 6.41 18.17 -6.47
CA GLN A 276 6.34 18.81 -5.15
C GLN A 276 4.93 18.80 -4.56
N LEU A 277 3.91 19.16 -5.35
CA LEU A 277 2.51 19.24 -4.89
C LEU A 277 1.93 17.85 -4.56
N THR A 278 2.27 16.84 -5.36
CA THR A 278 1.68 15.51 -5.24
C THR A 278 2.54 14.56 -4.42
N GLY A 279 3.84 14.80 -4.29
CA GLY A 279 4.81 13.82 -3.82
C GLY A 279 5.10 12.70 -4.84
N TYR A 280 4.85 12.95 -6.13
CA TYR A 280 5.23 12.03 -7.20
C TYR A 280 6.73 12.09 -7.46
N PHE A 281 7.35 10.93 -7.66
CA PHE A 281 8.74 10.81 -8.12
C PHE A 281 8.94 9.48 -8.85
N ARG A 282 9.88 9.46 -9.80
CA ARG A 282 10.33 8.24 -10.48
C ARG A 282 11.37 7.53 -9.63
N LEU A 283 10.94 6.42 -9.02
CA LEU A 283 11.78 5.60 -8.16
C LEU A 283 12.25 4.34 -8.89
N THR A 284 13.56 4.16 -8.98
CA THR A 284 14.16 2.92 -9.49
C THR A 284 14.88 2.17 -8.38
N ILE A 285 14.75 0.85 -8.35
CA ILE A 285 15.51 -0.02 -7.45
C ILE A 285 16.55 -0.79 -8.28
N ALA A 286 17.83 -0.60 -7.96
CA ALA A 286 18.94 -1.23 -8.64
C ALA A 286 19.61 -2.30 -7.76
N ASN A 287 19.74 -3.51 -8.30
CA ASN A 287 20.53 -4.58 -7.69
C ASN A 287 22.01 -4.42 -8.05
N GLY A 288 22.79 -3.91 -7.11
CA GLY A 288 24.25 -3.88 -7.17
C GLY A 288 24.91 -5.07 -6.46
N ALA A 289 24.16 -5.97 -5.83
CA ALA A 289 24.71 -7.11 -5.09
C ALA A 289 24.89 -8.39 -5.93
N GLY A 290 24.58 -8.34 -7.23
CA GLY A 290 24.65 -9.49 -8.12
C GLY A 290 23.59 -10.53 -7.79
N ASP A 291 23.92 -11.82 -7.93
CA ASP A 291 22.95 -12.92 -7.76
C ASP A 291 22.33 -12.98 -6.36
N PHE A 292 23.06 -12.52 -5.33
CA PHE A 292 22.59 -12.49 -3.93
C PHE A 292 21.68 -11.29 -3.60
N GLY A 293 21.57 -10.31 -4.51
CA GLY A 293 20.82 -9.08 -4.28
C GLY A 293 19.35 -9.11 -4.70
N LEU A 294 18.93 -10.13 -5.46
CA LEU A 294 17.57 -10.18 -6.03
C LEU A 294 16.49 -10.26 -4.95
N GLU A 295 16.66 -11.10 -3.95
CA GLU A 295 15.72 -11.21 -2.83
C GLU A 295 15.65 -9.90 -2.03
N HIS A 296 16.79 -9.23 -1.86
CA HIS A 296 16.88 -7.95 -1.16
C HIS A 296 16.11 -6.84 -1.89
N ILE A 297 16.32 -6.67 -3.20
CA ILE A 297 15.61 -5.64 -3.97
C ILE A 297 14.11 -5.93 -4.06
N GLN A 298 13.70 -7.20 -4.08
CA GLN A 298 12.28 -7.59 -4.01
C GLN A 298 11.65 -7.22 -2.67
N ARG A 299 12.36 -7.46 -1.56
CA ARG A 299 11.93 -7.04 -0.22
C ARG A 299 11.79 -5.52 -0.13
N ILE A 300 12.77 -4.77 -0.66
CA ILE A 300 12.73 -3.31 -0.72
C ILE A 300 11.53 -2.83 -1.54
N SER A 301 11.34 -3.39 -2.73
CA SER A 301 10.19 -3.07 -3.59
C SER A 301 8.87 -3.31 -2.87
N THR A 302 8.75 -4.43 -2.17
CA THR A 302 7.55 -4.80 -1.41
C THR A 302 7.30 -3.82 -0.26
N GLU A 303 8.32 -3.53 0.54
CA GLU A 303 8.23 -2.60 1.67
C GLU A 303 7.80 -1.20 1.23
N LEU A 304 8.41 -0.68 0.17
CA LEU A 304 8.07 0.66 -0.34
C LEU A 304 6.69 0.68 -1.00
N THR A 305 6.31 -0.37 -1.73
CA THR A 305 4.96 -0.48 -2.31
C THR A 305 3.89 -0.53 -1.22
N ASN A 306 4.12 -1.26 -0.13
CA ASN A 306 3.21 -1.32 1.03
C ASN A 306 3.02 0.06 1.68
N ARG A 307 4.05 0.91 1.61
CA ARG A 307 4.03 2.32 2.06
C ARG A 307 3.50 3.29 1.00
N ARG A 308 2.92 2.78 -0.09
CA ARG A 308 2.32 3.54 -1.21
C ARG A 308 3.35 4.32 -2.05
N TYR A 309 4.61 3.91 -2.05
CA TYR A 309 5.60 4.39 -3.00
C TYR A 309 5.52 3.57 -4.28
N ALA A 310 5.32 4.25 -5.41
CA ALA A 310 5.28 3.60 -6.71
C ALA A 310 6.72 3.32 -7.18
N ILE A 311 7.04 2.05 -7.43
CA ILE A 311 8.31 1.67 -8.06
C ILE A 311 8.16 1.81 -9.57
N HIS A 312 8.95 2.69 -10.17
CA HIS A 312 8.97 2.88 -11.62
C HIS A 312 9.63 1.71 -12.33
N SER A 313 10.81 1.31 -11.86
CA SER A 313 11.55 0.20 -12.46
C SER A 313 12.43 -0.54 -11.46
N MET A 314 12.77 -1.78 -11.79
CA MET A 314 13.82 -2.54 -11.12
C MET A 314 14.84 -2.98 -12.14
N GLN A 315 16.13 -2.85 -11.81
CA GLN A 315 17.23 -3.15 -12.73
C GLN A 315 18.41 -3.81 -12.03
N ASN A 316 19.27 -4.48 -12.79
CA ASN A 316 20.56 -4.97 -12.30
C ASN A 316 21.66 -3.95 -12.66
N ASP A 317 22.52 -3.62 -11.72
CA ASP A 317 23.73 -2.85 -12.02
C ASP A 317 24.70 -3.75 -12.81
N LYS A 318 25.41 -3.14 -13.76
CA LYS A 318 26.43 -3.82 -14.58
C LYS A 318 27.66 -4.22 -13.76
N LYS A 319 27.88 -3.57 -12.61
CA LYS A 319 29.02 -3.81 -11.73
C LYS A 319 28.53 -4.09 -10.31
N PRO A 320 29.08 -5.12 -9.64
CA PRO A 320 28.84 -5.31 -8.22
C PRO A 320 29.25 -4.07 -7.40
N ARG A 321 28.45 -3.74 -6.40
CA ARG A 321 28.63 -2.62 -5.47
C ARG A 321 28.79 -3.16 -4.07
N MET A 322 29.69 -2.56 -3.30
CA MET A 322 29.96 -2.98 -1.91
C MET A 322 29.04 -2.27 -0.91
N HIS A 323 28.61 -1.05 -1.22
CA HIS A 323 27.78 -0.22 -0.34
C HIS A 323 26.42 0.03 -0.99
N PRO A 324 25.33 0.09 -0.21
CA PRO A 324 24.06 0.59 -0.71
C PRO A 324 24.05 2.11 -0.79
N TYR A 325 23.38 2.64 -1.81
CA TYR A 325 23.23 4.07 -2.05
C TYR A 325 21.77 4.42 -2.25
N ILE A 326 21.40 5.62 -1.85
CA ILE A 326 20.18 6.27 -2.32
C ILE A 326 20.63 7.51 -3.09
N PHE A 327 20.48 7.45 -4.40
CA PHE A 327 20.69 8.60 -5.27
C PHE A 327 19.39 9.39 -5.37
N TYR A 328 19.43 10.72 -5.25
CA TYR A 328 18.23 11.55 -5.31
C TYR A 328 18.50 12.87 -6.06
N LYS A 329 17.50 13.37 -6.79
CA LYS A 329 17.54 14.71 -7.38
C LYS A 329 17.34 15.79 -6.32
N PRO A 330 17.88 17.01 -6.53
CA PRO A 330 17.60 18.15 -5.65
C PRO A 330 16.09 18.38 -5.47
N GLY A 331 15.66 18.61 -4.23
CA GLY A 331 14.25 18.75 -3.86
C GLY A 331 13.61 17.48 -3.28
N PHE A 332 14.30 16.33 -3.30
CA PHE A 332 13.84 15.06 -2.72
C PHE A 332 14.64 14.64 -1.48
N GLU A 333 15.37 15.56 -0.85
CA GLU A 333 16.21 15.30 0.33
C GLU A 333 15.44 14.62 1.46
N SER A 334 14.23 15.10 1.77
CA SER A 334 13.39 14.54 2.84
C SER A 334 12.97 13.10 2.54
N TYR A 335 12.60 12.80 1.30
CA TYR A 335 12.26 11.44 0.87
C TYR A 335 13.47 10.50 0.92
N ALA A 336 14.65 10.98 0.55
CA ALA A 336 15.88 10.19 0.61
C ALA A 336 16.23 9.79 2.06
N GLU A 337 16.09 10.72 3.01
CA GLU A 337 16.29 10.44 4.45
C GLU A 337 15.20 9.52 5.03
N GLU A 338 13.94 9.70 4.60
CA GLU A 338 12.86 8.80 4.98
C GLU A 338 13.14 7.37 4.49
N PHE A 339 13.57 7.23 3.24
CA PHE A 339 13.88 5.93 2.65
C PHE A 339 15.06 5.28 3.35
N LYS A 340 16.12 6.03 3.63
CA LYS A 340 17.24 5.53 4.44
C LYS A 340 16.77 4.97 5.78
N THR A 341 15.84 5.67 6.42
CA THR A 341 15.22 5.25 7.69
C THR A 341 14.38 3.98 7.52
N ILE A 342 13.52 3.91 6.49
CA ILE A 342 12.67 2.74 6.18
C ILE A 342 13.53 1.50 5.90
N LEU A 343 14.60 1.67 5.12
CA LEU A 343 15.46 0.55 4.74
C LEU A 343 16.30 0.05 5.92
N GLY A 344 16.59 0.93 6.90
CA GLY A 344 17.25 0.58 8.16
C GLY A 344 18.62 -0.05 8.00
N ALA A 345 19.23 0.05 6.82
CA ALA A 345 20.43 -0.69 6.50
C ALA A 345 21.68 0.13 6.87
N PRO A 346 22.67 -0.49 7.54
CA PRO A 346 23.88 0.20 7.92
C PRO A 346 24.65 0.68 6.69
N LYS A 347 25.27 1.87 6.77
CA LYS A 347 26.10 2.45 5.71
C LYS A 347 25.38 2.79 4.39
N ILE A 348 24.06 3.01 4.39
CA ILE A 348 23.41 3.65 3.23
C ILE A 348 23.96 5.07 3.07
N GLU A 349 24.56 5.34 1.92
CA GLU A 349 25.03 6.67 1.54
C GLU A 349 23.99 7.40 0.69
N LEU A 350 23.74 8.66 1.04
CA LEU A 350 22.87 9.54 0.28
C LEU A 350 23.71 10.34 -0.70
N VAL A 351 23.41 10.24 -1.99
CA VAL A 351 24.19 10.88 -3.06
C VAL A 351 23.28 11.71 -3.93
N LYS A 352 23.65 12.95 -4.21
CA LYS A 352 22.89 13.80 -5.13
C LYS A 352 23.11 13.34 -6.57
N ILE A 353 22.02 13.25 -7.32
CA ILE A 353 22.06 13.02 -8.77
C ILE A 353 22.46 14.34 -9.45
N ASP A 354 23.62 14.34 -10.09
CA ASP A 354 24.16 15.43 -10.89
C ASP A 354 24.38 15.06 -12.37
N TRP A 355 23.94 13.85 -12.76
CA TRP A 355 24.00 13.36 -14.14
C TRP A 355 22.62 13.30 -14.79
N ASP A 356 22.61 13.18 -16.11
CA ASP A 356 21.37 13.09 -16.89
C ASP A 356 20.67 11.74 -16.69
N THR A 357 19.53 11.76 -16.01
CA THR A 357 18.65 10.61 -15.82
C THR A 357 17.20 11.06 -15.64
N LEU A 358 16.28 10.20 -16.09
CA LEU A 358 14.84 10.38 -15.87
C LEU A 358 14.42 10.03 -14.45
N ASP A 359 15.21 9.23 -13.72
CA ASP A 359 14.93 8.87 -12.34
C ASP A 359 15.05 10.08 -11.41
N ASP A 360 14.10 10.23 -10.50
CA ASP A 360 14.17 11.24 -9.44
C ASP A 360 14.88 10.68 -8.20
N MET A 361 14.77 9.36 -8.00
CA MET A 361 15.44 8.65 -6.94
C MET A 361 15.80 7.22 -7.37
N ILE A 362 16.99 6.77 -6.99
CA ILE A 362 17.49 5.41 -7.27
C ILE A 362 17.98 4.80 -5.96
N ILE A 363 17.35 3.71 -5.54
CA ILE A 363 17.84 2.89 -4.43
C ILE A 363 18.72 1.81 -5.01
N MET A 364 20.02 1.86 -4.74
CA MET A 364 20.99 0.87 -5.18
C MET A 364 21.39 -0.01 -4.01
N TRP A 365 21.12 -1.31 -4.08
CA TRP A 365 21.48 -2.25 -3.03
C TRP A 365 22.83 -2.92 -3.32
N GLY A 366 23.80 -2.81 -2.41
CA GLY A 366 25.14 -3.42 -2.52
C GLY A 366 25.36 -4.59 -1.57
N GLN A 367 26.50 -5.28 -1.70
CA GLN A 367 26.94 -6.40 -0.84
C GLN A 367 27.47 -5.90 0.50
N GLN A 368 26.57 -5.58 1.44
CA GLN A 368 26.92 -5.01 2.75
C GLN A 368 27.91 -5.87 3.55
N GLU A 369 27.79 -7.19 3.48
CA GLU A 369 28.65 -8.15 4.17
C GLU A 369 30.08 -8.10 3.61
N ALA A 370 30.21 -7.91 2.29
CA ALA A 370 31.50 -7.72 1.66
C ALA A 370 32.09 -6.35 2.04
N SER A 371 31.30 -5.29 2.17
CA SER A 371 31.75 -3.99 2.73
C SER A 371 32.26 -4.07 4.19
N GLN A 372 31.91 -5.11 4.95
CA GLN A 372 32.50 -5.32 6.27
C GLN A 372 33.93 -5.90 6.20
N LEU A 373 34.26 -6.58 5.11
CA LEU A 373 35.56 -7.22 4.86
C LEU A 373 36.51 -6.38 3.99
N TYR A 374 35.97 -5.47 3.19
CA TYR A 374 36.71 -4.58 2.30
C TYR A 374 36.33 -3.14 2.70
N GLY A 375 37.32 -2.29 3.01
CA GLY A 375 37.06 -0.91 3.45
C GLY A 375 36.28 -0.08 2.42
N THR A 376 36.00 1.19 2.73
CA THR A 376 35.26 2.13 1.85
C THR A 376 35.77 2.16 0.41
N ASP A 377 37.04 1.83 0.21
CA ASP A 377 37.77 1.97 -1.04
C ASP A 377 37.85 0.65 -1.83
N GLY A 378 37.17 -0.41 -1.37
CA GLY A 378 37.21 -1.75 -1.98
C GLY A 378 38.54 -2.49 -1.79
N GLN A 379 39.46 -1.95 -0.98
CA GLN A 379 40.70 -2.62 -0.63
C GLN A 379 40.44 -3.69 0.45
N ALA A 380 40.99 -4.89 0.23
CA ALA A 380 40.86 -6.01 1.14
C ALA A 380 41.37 -5.63 2.54
N ALA A 381 40.56 -5.86 3.57
CA ALA A 381 41.08 -5.82 4.93
C ALA A 381 42.20 -6.86 5.08
N PRO A 382 43.29 -6.56 5.80
CA PRO A 382 44.33 -7.54 6.07
C PRO A 382 43.72 -8.67 6.89
N LEU A 383 43.75 -9.89 6.34
CA LEU A 383 43.32 -11.11 7.00
C LEU A 383 44.13 -11.32 8.28
N VAL A 384 43.50 -11.14 9.45
CA VAL A 384 44.07 -11.55 10.74
C VAL A 384 43.70 -13.01 10.98
N GLN A 385 44.68 -13.88 10.74
CA GLN A 385 44.80 -15.27 11.19
C GLN A 385 43.60 -16.21 11.00
N GLY A 386 43.59 -16.87 9.84
CA GLY A 386 42.97 -18.17 9.59
C GLY A 386 43.49 -18.64 8.24
N THR A 387 44.11 -19.81 8.18
CA THR A 387 44.96 -20.30 7.09
C THR A 387 44.47 -20.03 5.67
N ARG A 388 45.38 -19.49 4.84
CA ARG A 388 45.31 -19.38 3.39
C ARG A 388 45.09 -20.77 2.78
N ALA A 389 43.93 -21.01 2.17
CA ALA A 389 43.88 -21.95 1.06
C ALA A 389 44.55 -21.23 -0.12
N GLU A 390 45.70 -21.74 -0.54
CA GLU A 390 46.38 -21.23 -1.73
C GLU A 390 45.45 -21.32 -2.93
N GLU A 391 45.38 -20.24 -3.69
CA GLU A 391 44.84 -20.21 -5.04
C GLU A 391 45.51 -21.32 -5.86
N LYS A 392 44.79 -22.40 -6.11
CA LYS A 392 44.96 -23.20 -7.31
C LYS A 392 43.59 -23.48 -7.90
N GLY A 393 43.39 -23.00 -9.12
CA GLY A 393 42.21 -23.26 -9.90
C GLY A 393 41.93 -24.77 -9.98
N GLY A 394 40.76 -25.15 -9.52
CA GLY A 394 40.16 -26.48 -9.64
C GLY A 394 38.66 -26.26 -9.67
N GLY A 395 38.02 -26.67 -10.77
CA GLY A 395 36.65 -26.32 -11.10
C GLY A 395 35.60 -26.98 -10.19
N LEU A 396 34.36 -26.63 -10.51
CA LEU A 396 33.05 -27.07 -9.99
C LEU A 396 32.93 -28.57 -9.61
N ASP A 397 33.85 -29.41 -10.08
CA ASP A 397 33.91 -30.86 -9.88
C ASP A 397 34.41 -31.24 -8.47
N ASP A 398 35.28 -30.44 -7.84
CA ASP A 398 35.81 -30.75 -6.50
C ASP A 398 34.78 -30.53 -5.38
N MET A 399 33.87 -29.54 -5.54
CA MET A 399 32.74 -29.35 -4.60
C MET A 399 31.72 -30.48 -4.67
N THR A 400 31.53 -31.09 -5.85
CA THR A 400 30.58 -32.18 -6.04
C THR A 400 31.08 -33.49 -5.41
N LYS A 401 32.40 -33.69 -5.33
CA LYS A 401 33.02 -34.83 -4.65
C LYS A 401 32.95 -34.70 -3.13
N ALA A 402 33.20 -33.50 -2.59
CA ALA A 402 33.09 -33.22 -1.16
C ALA A 402 31.66 -33.44 -0.61
N LEU A 403 30.64 -33.09 -1.40
CA LEU A 403 29.23 -33.31 -1.04
C LEU A 403 28.83 -34.80 -1.02
N LYS A 404 29.38 -35.62 -1.92
CA LYS A 404 29.13 -37.08 -1.94
C LYS A 404 29.80 -37.82 -0.79
N ASP A 405 31.00 -37.42 -0.39
CA ASP A 405 31.72 -38.05 0.73
C ASP A 405 31.05 -37.73 2.09
N THR A 406 30.40 -36.56 2.21
CA THR A 406 29.58 -36.24 3.38
C THR A 406 28.25 -37.00 3.42
N GLN A 407 27.65 -37.35 2.28
CA GLN A 407 26.43 -38.17 2.25
C GLN A 407 26.71 -39.65 2.60
N GLY A 408 27.84 -40.21 2.16
CA GLY A 408 28.23 -41.59 2.51
C GLY A 408 28.55 -41.79 4.00
N SER A 409 28.94 -40.73 4.71
CA SER A 409 29.25 -40.80 6.15
C SER A 409 28.00 -40.77 7.05
N VAL A 410 26.84 -40.37 6.53
CA VAL A 410 25.57 -40.33 7.28
C VAL A 410 24.81 -41.66 7.20
N GLU A 411 25.03 -42.47 6.16
CA GLU A 411 24.41 -43.79 6.03
C GLU A 411 25.10 -44.89 6.86
N GLY A 412 26.39 -44.73 7.21
CA GLY A 412 27.12 -45.69 8.05
C GLY A 412 26.83 -45.63 9.55
N ALA A 413 26.12 -44.60 10.03
CA ALA A 413 25.83 -44.42 11.46
C ALA A 413 24.44 -44.96 11.88
N ARG A 414 23.66 -45.54 10.95
CA ARG A 414 22.34 -46.12 11.23
C ARG A 414 22.33 -47.63 11.50
N ASP A 415 23.46 -48.32 11.38
CA ASP A 415 23.56 -49.79 11.48
C ASP A 415 24.28 -50.32 12.74
N ALA A 416 24.48 -49.49 13.78
CA ALA A 416 25.18 -49.90 15.01
C ALA A 416 24.33 -49.78 16.28
N GLY A 417 23.05 -50.16 16.22
CA GLY A 417 22.11 -50.02 17.33
C GLY A 417 21.15 -51.20 17.53
N GLU A 418 21.63 -52.45 17.46
CA GLU A 418 20.87 -53.63 17.93
C GLU A 418 21.75 -54.59 18.75
N GLY A 419 21.25 -54.98 19.93
CA GLY A 419 21.78 -56.04 20.82
C GLY A 419 22.46 -55.49 22.07
N THR A 420 22.11 -55.85 23.31
CA THR A 420 21.33 -56.96 23.84
C THR A 420 20.87 -56.62 25.27
N THR A 421 19.63 -57.00 25.59
CA THR A 421 19.06 -57.09 26.93
C THR A 421 19.81 -58.08 27.82
N GLU A 422 20.14 -57.70 29.05
CA GLU A 422 20.33 -58.68 30.13
C GLU A 422 19.73 -58.14 31.44
N VAL A 423 18.87 -58.98 32.03
CA VAL A 423 18.06 -58.76 33.23
C VAL A 423 18.74 -59.47 34.40
N VAL A 424 18.96 -58.80 35.54
CA VAL A 424 19.21 -59.44 36.85
C VAL A 424 18.59 -58.58 37.97
N PRO A 425 17.98 -59.17 39.03
CA PRO A 425 16.83 -58.59 39.73
C PRO A 425 17.17 -57.89 41.06
N ALA A 426 16.11 -57.35 41.65
CA ALA A 426 16.02 -56.57 42.88
C ALA A 426 16.45 -57.29 44.17
N GLU A 427 17.05 -56.52 45.08
CA GLU A 427 16.68 -56.42 46.50
C GLU A 427 16.69 -54.96 46.94
#